data_AF-A0A075GRC4-F1
#
_entry.id   AF-A0A075GRC4-F1
#
_cell.length_a   1.000
_cell.length_b   1.000
_cell.length_c   1.000
_cell.angle_alpha   90.00
_cell.angle_beta   90.00
_cell.angle_gamma   90.00
#
_symmetry.space_group_name_H-M   'P 1'
#
loop_
_entity.id
_entity.type
_entity.pdbx_description
1 polymer ?
#
loop_
_entity_poly.entity_id
_entity_poly.type
_entity_poly.pdbx_seq_one_letter_code
_entity_poly.pdbx_strand_id
1 'polypeptide(L)'
;MLAEEESYLNTTITILVGYAVFFGFFGCLFYLDNKKRYQAMRPKLIKKELIKLASSFGIGEIVYIGIRWALMFYFLEISLEPFAASLVSEAIATLFYIAVVSAVIKATKVY
;
A
#
# COMPACT_ATOMS: atom_id res chain seq x y z
N MET A 1 -30.10 -8.64 6.74
CA MET A 1 -29.95 -7.18 6.92
C MET A 1 -28.98 -6.85 8.06
N LEU A 2 -29.26 -7.18 9.34
CA LEU A 2 -28.31 -6.88 10.44
C LEU A 2 -26.91 -7.52 10.29
N ALA A 3 -26.83 -8.76 9.79
CA ALA A 3 -25.53 -9.44 9.58
C ALA A 3 -24.68 -8.82 8.45
N GLU A 4 -25.31 -8.19 7.44
CA GLU A 4 -24.58 -7.51 6.37
C GLU A 4 -24.02 -6.16 6.84
N GLU A 5 -24.76 -5.43 7.70
CA GLU A 5 -24.28 -4.20 8.33
C GLU A 5 -23.11 -4.46 9.29
N GLU A 6 -23.20 -5.50 10.13
CA GLU A 6 -22.10 -5.90 11.00
C GLU A 6 -20.88 -6.38 10.21
N SER A 7 -21.08 -7.16 9.14
CA SER A 7 -19.99 -7.61 8.27
C SER A 7 -19.30 -6.45 7.55
N TYR A 8 -20.07 -5.45 7.08
CA TYR A 8 -19.53 -4.25 6.45
C TYR A 8 -18.73 -3.38 7.44
N LEU A 9 -19.28 -3.15 8.64
CA LEU A 9 -18.61 -2.41 9.72
C LEU A 9 -17.32 -3.12 10.15
N ASN A 10 -17.38 -4.43 10.42
CA ASN A 10 -16.21 -5.22 10.80
C ASN A 10 -15.15 -5.24 9.71
N THR A 11 -15.53 -5.38 8.45
CA THR A 11 -14.60 -5.34 7.32
C THR A 11 -13.91 -3.98 7.24
N THR A 12 -14.68 -2.89 7.34
CA THR A 12 -14.16 -1.52 7.27
C THR A 12 -13.21 -1.21 8.43
N ILE A 13 -13.61 -1.56 9.67
CA ILE A 13 -12.78 -1.35 10.87
C ILE A 13 -11.50 -2.19 10.79
N THR A 14 -11.60 -3.45 10.37
CA THR A 14 -10.44 -4.34 10.22
C THR A 14 -9.44 -3.77 9.21
N ILE A 15 -9.93 -3.31 8.06
CA ILE A 15 -9.09 -2.67 7.03
C ILE A 15 -8.43 -1.40 7.59
N LEU A 16 -9.21 -0.52 8.24
CA LEU A 16 -8.69 0.72 8.83
C LEU A 16 -7.63 0.45 9.90
N VAL A 17 -7.86 -0.51 10.79
CA VAL A 17 -6.91 -0.91 11.84
C VAL A 17 -5.66 -1.51 11.19
N GLY A 18 -5.81 -2.37 10.19
CA GLY A 18 -4.69 -2.95 9.45
C GLY A 18 -3.79 -1.87 8.83
N TYR A 19 -4.37 -0.90 8.11
CA TYR A 19 -3.62 0.22 7.56
C TYR A 19 -3.01 1.11 8.66
N ALA A 20 -3.73 1.38 9.76
CA ALA A 20 -3.21 2.19 10.85
C ALA A 20 -1.98 1.55 11.50
N VAL A 21 -2.02 0.23 11.74
CA VAL A 21 -0.88 -0.54 12.27
C VAL A 21 0.26 -0.54 11.26
N PHE A 22 0.00 -0.82 9.98
CA PHE A 22 1.01 -0.80 8.93
C PHE A 22 1.71 0.55 8.82
N PHE A 23 0.96 1.65 8.67
CA PHE A 23 1.52 3.00 8.58
C PHE A 23 2.20 3.43 9.89
N GLY A 24 1.71 2.97 11.04
CA GLY A 24 2.32 3.21 12.34
C GLY A 24 3.71 2.58 12.45
N PHE A 25 3.84 1.28 12.17
CA PHE A 25 5.13 0.58 12.17
C PHE A 25 6.07 1.15 11.11
N PHE A 26 5.58 1.31 9.88
CA PHE A 26 6.37 1.84 8.79
C PHE A 26 6.87 3.26 9.10
N GLY A 27 5.98 4.15 9.57
CA GLY A 27 6.34 5.52 9.93
C GLY A 27 7.36 5.59 11.08
N CYS A 28 7.23 4.72 12.09
CA CYS A 28 8.19 4.62 13.18
C CYS A 28 9.57 4.16 12.70
N LEU A 29 9.64 3.06 11.94
CA LEU A 29 10.89 2.53 11.39
C LEU A 29 11.55 3.53 10.43
N PHE A 30 10.78 4.15 9.53
CA PHE A 30 11.28 5.15 8.60
C PHE A 30 11.83 6.39 9.32
N TYR A 31 11.18 6.80 10.41
CA TYR A 31 11.68 7.88 11.27
C TYR A 31 13.00 7.53 11.94
N LEU A 32 13.12 6.31 12.48
CA LEU A 32 14.35 5.84 13.12
C LEU A 32 15.52 5.77 12.13
N ASP A 33 15.28 5.27 10.93
CA ASP A 33 16.30 5.12 9.89
C ASP A 33 16.81 6.49 9.37
N ASN A 34 15.91 7.46 9.24
CA ASN A 34 16.23 8.82 8.78
C ASN A 34 16.52 9.81 9.94
N LYS A 35 16.67 9.33 11.18
CA LYS A 35 16.79 10.17 12.39
C LYS A 35 17.87 11.25 12.28
N LYS A 36 19.04 10.90 11.71
CA LYS A 36 20.16 11.85 11.52
C LYS A 36 19.80 12.99 10.56
N ARG A 37 19.06 12.69 9.49
CA ARG A 37 18.54 13.70 8.54
C ARG A 37 17.50 14.60 9.20
N TYR A 38 16.66 14.01 10.05
CA TYR A 38 15.57 14.71 10.73
C TYR A 38 15.99 15.63 11.86
N GLN A 39 17.15 15.39 12.50
CA GLN A 39 17.69 16.28 13.52
C GLN A 39 17.98 17.70 13.01
N ALA A 40 18.29 17.85 11.72
CA ALA A 40 18.52 19.15 11.09
C ALA A 40 17.26 19.79 10.48
N MET A 41 16.12 19.09 10.49
CA MET A 41 14.89 19.49 9.79
C MET A 41 13.81 19.96 10.77
N ARG A 42 13.00 20.97 10.37
CA ARG A 42 11.87 21.42 11.20
C ARG A 42 10.80 20.31 11.29
N PRO A 43 10.17 20.10 12.46
CA PRO A 43 9.19 19.02 12.67
C PRO A 43 7.98 19.06 11.72
N LYS A 44 7.57 20.25 11.27
CA LYS A 44 6.51 20.42 10.25
C LYS A 44 6.86 19.80 8.89
N LEU A 45 8.14 19.83 8.50
CA LEU A 45 8.62 19.24 7.23
C LEU A 45 8.65 17.71 7.32
N ILE A 46 9.10 17.16 8.45
CA ILE A 46 9.14 15.71 8.71
C ILE A 46 7.73 15.11 8.61
N LYS A 47 6.73 15.73 9.27
CA LYS A 47 5.33 15.29 9.18
C LYS A 47 4.81 15.30 7.74
N LYS A 48 5.19 16.33 6.95
CA LYS A 48 4.79 16.45 5.54
C LYS A 48 5.44 15.36 4.68
N GLU A 49 6.69 15.00 4.92
CA GLU A 49 7.36 13.87 4.25
C GLU A 49 6.70 12.54 4.58
N LEU A 50 6.44 12.26 5.86
CA LEU A 50 5.78 11.03 6.30
C LEU A 50 4.38 10.89 5.69
N ILE A 51 3.60 11.97 5.65
CA ILE A 51 2.28 11.95 5.01
C ILE A 51 2.40 11.71 3.51
N LYS A 52 3.30 12.39 2.80
CA LYS A 52 3.53 12.16 1.37
C LYS A 52 3.93 10.73 1.07
N LEU A 53 4.81 10.17 1.91
CA LEU A 53 5.27 8.81 1.77
C LEU A 53 4.13 7.81 2.01
N ALA A 54 3.34 8.00 3.06
CA ALA A 54 2.12 7.22 3.31
C ALA A 54 1.11 7.30 2.15
N SER A 55 0.88 8.50 1.61
CA SER A 55 0.02 8.70 0.44
C SER A 55 0.57 8.01 -0.82
N SER A 56 1.90 7.95 -0.97
CA SER A 56 2.55 7.28 -2.11
C SER A 56 2.28 5.77 -2.10
N PHE A 57 2.38 5.14 -0.92
CA PHE A 57 2.00 3.74 -0.76
C PHE A 57 0.51 3.51 -1.01
N GLY A 58 -0.36 4.40 -0.53
CA GLY A 58 -1.80 4.30 -0.79
C GLY A 58 -2.14 4.34 -2.28
N ILE A 59 -1.47 5.19 -3.07
CA ILE A 59 -1.66 5.23 -4.53
C ILE A 59 -1.15 3.92 -5.16
N GLY A 60 0.02 3.43 -4.74
CA GLY A 60 0.54 2.14 -5.20
C GLY A 60 -0.43 0.99 -4.92
N GLU A 61 -1.05 0.98 -3.74
CA GLU A 61 -1.97 -0.06 -3.30
C GLU A 61 -3.27 -0.10 -4.12
N ILE A 62 -3.82 1.05 -4.48
CA ILE A 62 -5.00 1.11 -5.36
C ILE A 62 -4.67 0.51 -6.73
N VAL A 63 -3.49 0.84 -7.28
CA VAL A 63 -3.03 0.27 -8.56
C VAL A 63 -2.80 -1.24 -8.42
N TYR A 64 -2.19 -1.68 -7.32
CA TYR A 64 -1.94 -3.08 -7.01
C TYR A 64 -3.25 -3.88 -6.99
N ILE A 65 -4.25 -3.43 -6.24
CA ILE A 65 -5.55 -4.12 -6.12
C ILE A 65 -6.23 -4.22 -7.48
N GLY A 66 -6.25 -3.12 -8.26
CA GLY A 66 -6.85 -3.11 -9.59
C GLY A 66 -6.20 -4.10 -10.55
N ILE A 67 -4.86 -4.09 -10.62
CA ILE A 67 -4.09 -5.00 -11.49
C ILE A 67 -4.24 -6.45 -11.02
N ARG A 68 -4.09 -6.70 -9.71
CA ARG A 68 -4.19 -8.05 -9.14
C ARG A 68 -5.55 -8.67 -9.42
N TRP A 69 -6.62 -7.91 -9.17
CA TRP A 69 -7.98 -8.38 -9.41
C TRP A 69 -8.22 -8.69 -10.89
N ALA A 70 -7.83 -7.78 -11.79
CA ALA A 70 -8.01 -7.96 -13.24
C ALA A 70 -7.23 -9.18 -13.77
N LEU A 71 -5.97 -9.35 -13.35
CA LEU A 71 -5.13 -10.48 -13.77
C LEU A 71 -5.63 -11.81 -13.20
N MET A 72 -6.01 -11.83 -11.92
CA MET A 72 -6.55 -13.03 -11.29
C MET A 72 -7.83 -13.48 -12.00
N PHE A 73 -8.75 -12.55 -12.29
CA PHE A 73 -9.97 -12.83 -13.04
C PHE A 73 -9.65 -13.41 -14.42
N TYR A 74 -8.78 -12.73 -15.17
CA TYR A 74 -8.37 -13.18 -16.50
C TYR A 74 -7.73 -14.59 -16.50
N PHE A 75 -6.85 -14.88 -15.53
CA PHE A 75 -6.19 -16.17 -15.43
C PHE A 75 -7.15 -17.31 -15.07
N LEU A 76 -8.15 -17.04 -14.22
CA LEU A 76 -9.20 -18.02 -13.94
C LEU A 76 -10.08 -18.29 -15.17
N GLU A 77 -10.35 -17.27 -15.98
CA GLU A 77 -11.18 -17.41 -17.20
C GLU A 77 -10.51 -18.30 -18.25
N ILE A 78 -9.18 -18.24 -18.39
CA ILE A 78 -8.41 -19.17 -19.23
C ILE A 78 -8.16 -20.54 -18.58
N SER A 79 -8.87 -20.85 -17.49
CA SER A 79 -8.78 -22.12 -16.75
C SER A 79 -7.39 -22.43 -16.18
N LEU A 80 -6.62 -21.40 -15.81
CA LEU A 80 -5.38 -21.59 -15.08
C LEU A 80 -5.67 -22.11 -13.67
N GLU A 81 -4.79 -22.96 -13.12
CA GLU A 81 -4.92 -23.44 -11.76
C GLU A 81 -5.00 -22.26 -10.76
N PRO A 82 -5.94 -22.27 -9.80
CA PRO A 82 -6.13 -21.14 -8.88
C PRO A 82 -4.86 -20.71 -8.13
N PHE A 83 -4.02 -21.67 -7.75
CA PHE A 83 -2.75 -21.39 -7.10
C PHE A 83 -1.79 -20.63 -8.02
N ALA A 84 -1.60 -21.13 -9.26
CA ALA A 84 -0.75 -20.49 -10.26
C ALA A 84 -1.29 -19.10 -10.65
N ALA A 85 -2.61 -18.96 -10.81
CA ALA A 85 -3.26 -17.68 -11.09
C ALA A 85 -2.99 -16.65 -9.99
N SER A 86 -3.13 -17.05 -8.74
CA SER A 86 -2.84 -16.20 -7.58
C SER A 86 -1.37 -15.77 -7.56
N LEU A 87 -0.45 -16.73 -7.74
CA LEU A 87 0.98 -16.46 -7.68
C LEU A 87 1.44 -15.50 -8.79
N VAL A 88 1.00 -15.72 -10.03
CA VAL A 88 1.41 -14.90 -11.18
C VAL A 88 0.79 -13.50 -11.11
N SER A 89 -0.51 -13.41 -10.78
CA SER A 89 -1.17 -12.10 -10.62
C SER A 89 -0.55 -11.28 -9.49
N GLU A 90 -0.18 -11.92 -8.37
CA GLU A 90 0.52 -11.29 -7.26
C GLU A 90 1.91 -10.79 -7.64
N ALA A 91 2.70 -11.61 -8.35
CA ALA A 91 4.03 -11.22 -8.80
C ALA A 91 3.98 -9.99 -9.72
N ILE A 92 3.06 -10.00 -10.71
CA ILE A 92 2.91 -8.88 -11.65
C ILE A 92 2.41 -7.62 -10.93
N ALA A 93 1.36 -7.75 -10.11
CA ALA A 93 0.82 -6.59 -9.38
C ALA A 93 1.87 -5.97 -8.45
N THR A 94 2.68 -6.80 -7.78
CA THR A 94 3.79 -6.33 -6.92
C THR A 94 4.84 -5.55 -7.70
N LEU A 95 5.19 -5.98 -8.92
CA LEU A 95 6.13 -5.23 -9.77
C LEU A 95 5.59 -3.84 -10.12
N PHE A 96 4.31 -3.74 -10.48
CA PHE A 96 3.66 -2.46 -10.75
C PHE A 96 3.57 -1.58 -9.50
N TYR A 97 3.23 -2.17 -8.35
CA TYR A 97 3.23 -1.46 -7.07
C TYR A 97 4.59 -0.80 -6.79
N ILE A 98 5.68 -1.57 -6.87
CA ILE A 98 7.03 -1.06 -6.63
C ILE A 98 7.38 0.04 -7.64
N ALA A 99 7.04 -0.14 -8.92
CA ALA A 99 7.28 0.86 -9.96
C ALA A 99 6.54 2.18 -9.68
N VAL A 100 5.26 2.11 -9.31
CA VAL A 100 4.42 3.28 -8.97
C VAL A 100 4.97 3.98 -7.73
N VAL A 101 5.21 3.24 -6.64
CA VAL A 101 5.74 3.81 -5.40
C VAL A 101 7.09 4.49 -5.66
N SER A 102 7.98 3.85 -6.40
CA SER A 102 9.30 4.41 -6.76
C SER A 102 9.16 5.68 -7.60
N ALA A 103 8.24 5.69 -8.58
CA ALA A 103 7.99 6.84 -9.43
C ALA A 103 7.41 8.02 -8.62
N VAL A 104 6.46 7.77 -7.72
CA VAL A 104 5.87 8.81 -6.86
C VAL A 104 6.93 9.38 -5.90
N ILE A 105 7.76 8.54 -5.28
CA ILE A 105 8.86 9.00 -4.42
C ILE A 105 9.84 9.88 -5.20
N LYS A 106 10.21 9.47 -6.42
CA LYS A 106 11.10 10.25 -7.30
C LYS A 106 10.48 11.59 -7.72
N ALA A 107 9.20 11.58 -8.12
CA ALA A 107 8.46 12.77 -8.53
C ALA A 107 8.24 13.76 -7.37
N THR A 108 8.04 13.25 -6.15
CA THR A 108 7.82 14.08 -4.96
C THR A 108 9.10 14.66 -4.36
N LYS A 109 10.27 14.40 -4.96
CA LYS A 109 11.61 14.79 -4.49
C LYS A 109 11.77 14.53 -2.99
N VAL A 110 11.43 13.33 -2.55
CA VAL A 110 11.90 12.84 -1.24
C VAL A 110 13.38 12.45 -1.43
N TYR A 111 14.23 13.46 -1.61
CA TYR A 111 15.69 13.40 -1.64
C TYR A 111 16.22 14.64 -0.94
#